data_AF-A0A7V0SFM9-F1
#
_entry.id   AF-A0A7V0SFM9-F1
#
_cell.length_a   1.000
_cell.length_b   1.000
_cell.length_c   1.000
_cell.angle_alpha   90.00
_cell.angle_beta   90.00
_cell.angle_gamma   90.00
#
_symmetry.space_group_name_H-M   'P 1'
#
loop_
_entity.id
_entity.type
_entity.pdbx_description
1 polymer ?
#
loop_
_entity_poly.entity_id
_entity_poly.type
_entity_poly.pdbx_seq_one_letter_code
_entity_poly.pdbx_strand_id
1 'polypeptide(L)' 'INEGLGVVNAVVQGFGAGIGFTLALLLMAGIRERLEVADMPENLKGLPITFVVAGLLSMAFLGFSGMRI' A
#
# COMPACT_ATOMS: atom_id res chain seq x y z
N ILE A 1 20.88 12.43 -22.37
CA ILE A 1 20.71 10.98 -22.14
C ILE A 1 22.03 10.53 -21.54
N ASN A 2 22.18 10.66 -20.22
CA ASN A 2 23.47 10.44 -19.56
C ASN A 2 23.49 9.02 -18.97
N GLU A 3 24.32 8.20 -19.58
CA GLU A 3 24.75 6.87 -19.18
C GLU A 3 25.47 6.95 -17.82
N GLY A 4 25.02 6.24 -16.78
CA GLY A 4 25.82 6.13 -15.53
C GLY A 4 25.13 5.90 -14.17
N LEU A 5 23.80 5.76 -14.06
CA LEU A 5 23.15 5.44 -12.77
C LEU A 5 23.01 3.92 -12.61
N GLY A 6 24.15 3.26 -12.36
CA GLY A 6 24.36 1.82 -12.42
C GLY A 6 23.46 0.98 -11.51
N VAL A 7 23.49 -0.34 -11.75
CA VAL A 7 22.78 -1.44 -11.08
C VAL A 7 22.45 -1.19 -9.61
N VAL A 8 23.36 -0.58 -8.85
CA VAL A 8 23.17 -0.18 -7.45
C VAL A 8 21.94 0.71 -7.24
N ASN A 9 21.69 1.72 -8.07
CA ASN A 9 20.53 2.60 -7.94
C ASN A 9 19.22 1.85 -8.27
N ALA A 10 19.25 0.95 -9.26
CA ALA A 10 18.10 0.09 -9.58
C ALA A 10 17.77 -0.88 -8.43
N VAL A 11 18.80 -1.44 -7.77
CA VAL A 11 18.62 -2.28 -6.58
C VAL A 11 18.02 -1.48 -5.42
N VAL A 12 18.51 -0.27 -5.17
CA VAL A 12 17.98 0.59 -4.09
C VAL A 12 16.53 1.00 -4.38
N GLN A 13 16.19 1.36 -5.62
CA GLN A 13 14.81 1.66 -6.00
C GLN A 13 13.89 0.43 -5.88
N GLY A 14 14.34 -0.73 -6.35
CA GLY A 14 13.58 -1.98 -6.24
C GLY A 14 13.37 -2.40 -4.79
N PHE A 15 14.39 -2.24 -3.94
CA PHE A 15 14.31 -2.51 -2.50
C PHE A 15 13.36 -1.55 -1.79
N GLY A 16 13.43 -0.24 -2.10
CA GLY A 16 12.50 0.76 -1.59
C GLY A 16 11.05 0.50 -2.02
N ALA A 17 10.83 0.15 -3.29
CA ALA A 17 9.52 -0.25 -3.79
C ALA A 17 9.00 -1.52 -3.11
N GLY A 18 9.87 -2.51 -2.89
CA GLY A 18 9.55 -3.74 -2.16
C GLY A 18 9.12 -3.46 -0.72
N ILE A 19 9.86 -2.65 0.02
CA ILE A 19 9.49 -2.23 1.39
C ILE A 19 8.13 -1.53 1.39
N GLY A 20 7.91 -0.59 0.48
CA GLY A 20 6.63 0.12 0.37
C GLY A 20 5.46 -0.83 0.11
N PHE A 21 5.66 -1.82 -0.77
CA PHE A 21 4.65 -2.83 -1.06
C PHE A 21 4.39 -3.75 0.14
N THR A 22 5.43 -4.20 0.84
CA THR A 22 5.28 -4.98 2.08
C THR A 22 4.49 -4.21 3.14
N LEU A 23 4.79 -2.92 3.32
CA LEU A 23 4.05 -2.06 4.23
C LEU A 23 2.58 -1.96 3.84
N ALA A 24 2.27 -1.80 2.55
CA ALA A 24 0.91 -1.79 2.04
C ALA A 24 0.15 -3.10 2.36
N LEU A 25 0.80 -4.25 2.18
CA LEU A 25 0.20 -5.55 2.49
C LEU A 25 -0.06 -5.72 3.99
N LEU A 26 0.87 -5.30 4.86
CA LEU A 26 0.70 -5.37 6.30
C LEU A 26 -0.46 -4.48 6.78
N LEU A 27 -0.56 -3.26 6.26
CA LEU A 27 -1.68 -2.37 6.57
C LEU A 27 -3.00 -2.98 6.10
N MET A 28 -3.04 -3.53 4.89
CA MET A 28 -4.23 -4.18 4.34
C MET A 28 -4.67 -5.38 5.19
N ALA A 29 -3.73 -6.22 5.62
CA ALA A 29 -3.99 -7.39 6.46
C ALA A 29 -4.51 -6.97 7.84
N GLY A 30 -3.87 -6.00 8.50
CA GLY A 30 -4.30 -5.53 9.82
C GLY A 30 -5.68 -4.85 9.79
N ILE A 31 -6.01 -4.11 8.72
CA ILE A 31 -7.35 -3.54 8.56
C ILE A 31 -8.37 -4.66 8.34
N ARG A 32 -8.05 -5.67 7.52
CA ARG A 32 -8.94 -6.83 7.29
C ARG A 32 -9.23 -7.61 8.58
N GLU A 33 -8.21 -7.87 9.39
CA GLU A 33 -8.36 -8.57 10.67
C GLU A 33 -9.32 -7.81 11.60
N ARG A 34 -9.17 -6.49 11.71
CA ARG A 34 -10.07 -5.65 12.52
C ARG A 34 -11.51 -5.63 11.99
N LEU A 35 -11.69 -5.63 10.68
CA LEU A 35 -13.01 -5.64 10.05
C LEU A 35 -13.73 -6.99 10.18
N GLU A 36 -12.99 -8.09 10.32
CA GLU A 36 -13.57 -9.41 10.54
C GLU A 36 -14.28 -9.52 11.90
N VAL A 37 -13.76 -8.82 12.91
CA VAL A 37 -14.36 -8.75 14.25
C VAL A 37 -15.41 -7.63 14.38
N ALA A 38 -15.56 -6.79 13.37
CA ALA A 38 -16.52 -5.69 13.37
C ALA A 38 -17.90 -6.14 12.88
N ASP A 39 -18.97 -5.57 13.45
CA ASP A 39 -20.34 -5.78 12.98
C ASP A 39 -20.56 -5.08 11.64
N MET A 40 -20.26 -5.79 10.55
CA MET A 40 -20.55 -5.37 9.19
C MET A 40 -21.83 -6.03 8.64
N PRO A 41 -22.62 -5.32 7.82
CA PRO A 41 -23.74 -5.91 7.11
C PRO A 41 -23.23 -6.92 6.07
N GLU A 42 -23.99 -8.00 5.87
CA GLU A 42 -23.55 -9.18 5.11
C GLU A 42 -23.18 -8.88 3.65
N ASN A 43 -23.81 -7.87 3.05
CA ASN A 43 -23.53 -7.40 1.70
C ASN A 43 -22.17 -6.69 1.53
N LEU A 44 -21.54 -6.23 2.61
CA LEU A 44 -20.24 -5.55 2.58
C LEU A 44 -19.08 -6.45 3.01
N LYS A 45 -19.37 -7.64 3.58
CA LYS A 45 -18.35 -8.57 4.05
C LYS A 45 -17.51 -9.13 2.89
N GLY A 46 -16.22 -9.32 3.13
CA GLY A 46 -15.30 -9.92 2.18
C GLY A 46 -14.80 -8.95 1.10
N LEU A 47 -15.20 -9.16 -0.16
CA LEU A 47 -14.64 -8.45 -1.31
C LEU A 47 -14.98 -6.94 -1.37
N PRO A 48 -16.24 -6.50 -1.13
CA PRO A 48 -16.61 -5.09 -1.30
C PRO A 48 -15.83 -4.17 -0.35
N ILE A 49 -15.77 -4.49 0.94
CA ILE A 49 -15.00 -3.71 1.90
C ILE A 49 -13.49 -3.72 1.61
N THR A 50 -12.97 -4.80 1.06
CA THR A 50 -11.56 -4.89 0.65
C THR A 50 -11.22 -3.84 -0.41
N PHE A 51 -12.10 -3.61 -1.39
CA PHE A 51 -11.90 -2.56 -2.39
C PHE A 51 -11.99 -1.16 -1.80
N VAL A 52 -12.91 -0.93 -0.86
CA VAL A 52 -13.01 0.36 -0.16
C VAL A 52 -11.73 0.64 0.63
N VAL A 53 -11.23 -0.34 1.39
CA VAL A 53 -9.98 -0.21 2.14
C VAL A 53 -8.80 0.01 1.21
N ALA A 54 -8.71 -0.68 0.07
CA ALA A 54 -7.67 -0.45 -0.92
C ALA A 54 -7.69 0.98 -1.47
N GLY A 55 -8.88 1.54 -1.71
CA GLY A 55 -9.05 2.94 -2.11
C GLY A 55 -8.60 3.93 -1.03
N LEU A 56 -8.97 3.68 0.23
CA LEU A 56 -8.53 4.49 1.38
C LEU A 56 -7.00 4.41 1.57
N LEU A 57 -6.42 3.22 1.40
CA LEU A 57 -4.98 3.00 1.49
C LEU A 57 -4.23 3.75 0.37
N SER A 58 -4.78 3.74 -0.85
CA SER A 58 -4.25 4.54 -1.97
C SER A 58 -4.24 6.04 -1.64
N MET A 59 -5.33 6.57 -1.07
CA MET A 59 -5.39 7.97 -0.62
C MET A 59 -4.39 8.28 0.50
N ALA A 60 -4.18 7.36 1.44
CA ALA A 60 -3.15 7.50 2.47
C ALA A 60 -1.75 7.57 1.85
N PHE A 61 -1.44 6.73 0.86
CA PHE A 61 -0.15 6.79 0.17
C PHE A 61 0.02 8.02 -0.71
N LEU A 62 -1.06 8.52 -1.33
CA LEU A 62 -1.04 9.80 -2.06
C LEU A 62 -0.66 10.97 -1.15
N GLY A 63 -0.97 10.91 0.15
CA GLY A 63 -0.53 11.90 1.14
C GLY A 63 1.00 12.06 1.20
N PHE A 64 1.76 11.02 0.88
CA PHE A 64 3.22 11.08 0.83
C PHE A 64 3.78 11.66 -0.48
N SER A 65 2.96 11.77 -1.54
CA SER A 65 3.36 12.30 -2.85
C SER A 65 3.80 13.77 -2.79
N GLY A 66 3.29 14.53 -1.81
CA GLY A 66 3.68 15.93 -1.59
C GLY A 66 4.99 16.14 -0.84
N MET A 67 5.61 15.08 -0.28
CA MET A 67 6.89 15.19 0.41
C MET A 67 8.01 15.37 -0.60
N ARG A 68 8.40 16.63 -0.83
CA ARG A 68 9.66 16.97 -1.51
C ARG A 68 10.82 16.69 -0.55
N ILE A 69 11.64 15.72 -0.91
CA ILE A 69 13.01 15.52 -0.40
C ILE A 69 13.95 16.08 -1.45
#